data_AF-A0A1I8J7K5-F1
#
_entry.id   AF-A0A1I8J7K5-F1
#
_cell.length_a   1.000
_cell.length_b   1.000
_cell.length_c   1.000
_cell.angle_alpha   90.00
_cell.angle_beta   90.00
_cell.angle_gamma   90.00
#
_symmetry.space_group_name_H-M   'P 1'
#
loop_
_entity.id
_entity.type
_entity.pdbx_description
1 polymer ?
#
loop_
_entity_poly.entity_id
_entity_poly.type
_entity_poly.pdbx_seq_one_letter_code
_entity_poly.pdbx_strand_id
1 'polypeptide(L)'
;MYFSKFPHLILIENALSRVINRTEMASSRDTSSSSSASDRPLESTNFAIEIEPTSIQFSSAIHASAHDDTLQVRRFTPASRDLEPFHFLSSTKFAVLQAVEMRFDSSENNSIRAQLKFNIRMVRIKEAAVINAEDKWIACGLELLSDLRDFELWWLQQFSELERKIDAYNSNGSGWIVEQINYFDLCSALTDRIRYYRGRCANFTLPNQLAVKKAIINPPSDGNNCFLFACLAYLHIRDPGVMKSCHRLTTYSRWLDEIDLSGIALPVAISDLDVIEENNSEICFTVFSWEDDEAYVIRQPLPGICASRKVIPLLLLRNSSTDDADDDGGGDENCGTGHWCAVSNLDRLLNSKKGLRNRKWCEKCISPFRSQEELEQHRDSCNPQLKPAIMERMPDASSNTMQFMAWEKTISPPFVVYADFEALNTPLFISSSDKHWDHDHLSGEYKGAACASCNKLARLKRRFLPIVFHNLRGYDLHLIFSTALGDMTGW
;
A
#
# COMPACT_ATOMS: atom_id res chain seq x y z
N MET A 1 -14.70 -22.00 -10.65
CA MET A 1 -15.23 -23.21 -9.98
C MET A 1 -14.67 -23.38 -8.55
N TYR A 2 -14.72 -22.35 -7.70
CA TYR A 2 -14.04 -22.37 -6.38
C TYR A 2 -14.85 -21.69 -5.24
N PHE A 3 -16.17 -21.90 -5.21
CA PHE A 3 -17.02 -21.40 -4.09
C PHE A 3 -17.53 -22.51 -3.14
N SER A 4 -17.03 -23.75 -3.25
CA SER A 4 -17.59 -24.89 -2.53
C SER A 4 -16.81 -25.36 -1.28
N LYS A 5 -15.86 -24.58 -0.75
CA LYS A 5 -15.03 -25.02 0.40
C LYS A 5 -15.32 -24.41 1.77
N PHE A 6 -16.32 -23.53 1.94
CA PHE A 6 -16.59 -22.91 3.25
C PHE A 6 -18.09 -22.75 3.57
N PRO A 7 -18.69 -23.66 4.36
CA PRO A 7 -20.08 -23.53 4.80
C PRO A 7 -20.31 -22.42 5.85
N HIS A 8 -19.26 -21.95 6.52
CA HIS A 8 -19.36 -21.01 7.64
C HIS A 8 -19.58 -19.55 7.23
N LEU A 9 -19.31 -19.18 5.96
CA LEU A 9 -19.59 -17.84 5.43
C LEU A 9 -21.09 -17.62 5.12
N ILE A 10 -21.82 -18.69 4.75
CA ILE A 10 -23.25 -18.64 4.43
C ILE A 10 -24.12 -18.49 5.70
N LEU A 11 -23.62 -18.92 6.86
CA LEU A 11 -24.35 -18.80 8.13
C LEU A 11 -24.39 -17.36 8.67
N ILE A 12 -23.45 -16.50 8.24
CA ILE A 12 -23.35 -15.10 8.71
C ILE A 12 -24.34 -14.19 7.95
N GLU A 13 -24.60 -14.43 6.66
CA GLU A 13 -25.64 -13.71 5.89
C GLU A 13 -27.05 -13.91 6.48
N ASN A 14 -27.34 -15.12 6.98
CA ASN A 14 -28.62 -15.43 7.60
C ASN A 14 -28.79 -14.82 9.01
N ALA A 15 -27.70 -14.53 9.72
CA ALA A 15 -27.75 -13.86 11.03
C ALA A 15 -27.96 -12.35 10.87
N LEU A 16 -27.28 -11.70 9.91
CA LEU A 16 -27.44 -10.28 9.60
C LEU A 16 -28.86 -9.95 9.08
N SER A 17 -29.45 -10.84 8.28
CA SER A 17 -30.84 -10.69 7.80
C SER A 17 -31.89 -10.67 8.93
N ARG A 18 -31.59 -11.24 10.11
CA ARG A 18 -32.48 -11.25 11.29
C ARG A 18 -32.31 -10.03 12.18
N VAL A 19 -31.16 -9.35 12.11
CA VAL A 19 -30.88 -8.13 12.88
C VAL A 19 -31.46 -6.90 12.17
N ILE A 20 -31.33 -6.82 10.85
CA ILE A 20 -31.85 -5.70 10.04
C ILE A 20 -33.40 -5.61 10.12
N ASN A 21 -34.09 -6.76 10.11
CA ASN A 21 -35.55 -6.81 10.22
C ASN A 21 -36.12 -6.42 11.60
N ARG A 22 -35.29 -6.39 12.66
CA ARG A 22 -35.74 -5.95 14.01
C ARG A 22 -35.66 -4.44 14.20
N THR A 23 -34.78 -3.76 13.47
CA THR A 23 -34.66 -2.30 13.48
C THR A 23 -35.77 -1.60 12.69
N GLU A 24 -36.36 -2.24 11.68
CA GLU A 24 -37.46 -1.65 10.90
C GLU A 24 -38.85 -1.77 11.56
N MET A 25 -39.04 -2.68 12.53
CA MET A 25 -40.31 -2.80 13.27
C MET A 25 -40.40 -1.87 14.50
N ALA A 26 -39.35 -1.12 14.83
CA ALA A 26 -39.34 -0.21 15.98
C ALA A 26 -39.70 1.25 15.65
N SER A 27 -39.88 1.61 14.36
CA SER A 27 -40.15 2.99 13.93
C SER A 27 -41.60 3.28 13.53
N SER A 28 -42.53 2.34 13.74
CA SER A 28 -43.96 2.57 13.48
C SER A 28 -44.83 2.23 14.71
N ARG A 29 -45.00 3.20 15.61
CA ARG A 29 -46.21 3.38 16.43
C ARG A 29 -46.19 4.69 17.22
N ASP A 30 -46.99 5.61 16.69
CA ASP A 30 -47.95 6.48 17.36
C ASP A 30 -47.53 7.67 18.24
N THR A 31 -48.11 8.78 17.78
CA THR A 31 -48.31 10.10 18.35
C THR A 31 -49.13 10.14 19.65
N SER A 32 -48.85 11.18 20.45
CA SER A 32 -49.76 11.99 21.30
C SER A 32 -49.84 11.77 22.84
N SER A 33 -49.53 12.88 23.54
CA SER A 33 -50.14 13.49 24.75
C SER A 33 -50.05 12.86 26.16
N SER A 34 -49.35 13.63 27.03
CA SER A 34 -49.67 14.08 28.41
C SER A 34 -50.02 13.09 29.54
N SER A 35 -49.23 13.09 30.63
CA SER A 35 -49.59 13.61 31.99
C SER A 35 -48.83 12.92 33.16
N SER A 36 -48.39 13.76 34.11
CA SER A 36 -48.17 13.59 35.57
C SER A 36 -47.52 12.33 36.21
N ALA A 37 -46.35 12.59 36.83
CA ALA A 37 -45.89 12.26 38.19
C ALA A 37 -46.32 10.96 38.93
N SER A 38 -45.33 10.17 39.37
CA SER A 38 -45.11 9.80 40.78
C SER A 38 -43.93 8.81 40.98
N ASP A 39 -43.08 9.09 41.97
CA ASP A 39 -42.04 8.22 42.53
C ASP A 39 -42.60 6.91 43.11
N ARG A 40 -41.95 5.77 42.81
CA ARG A 40 -41.31 4.84 43.79
C ARG A 40 -40.77 3.56 43.12
N PRO A 41 -39.73 2.92 43.71
CA PRO A 41 -38.89 1.93 43.04
C PRO A 41 -39.32 0.50 43.37
N LEU A 42 -39.23 -0.45 42.44
CA LEU A 42 -39.09 -1.88 42.74
C LEU A 42 -38.54 -2.68 41.54
N GLU A 43 -37.58 -3.53 41.89
CA GLU A 43 -37.36 -4.89 41.38
C GLU A 43 -36.67 -5.10 40.02
N SER A 44 -35.36 -5.34 40.15
CA SER A 44 -34.54 -6.14 39.26
C SER A 44 -35.16 -7.52 39.00
N THR A 45 -35.83 -7.69 37.87
CA THR A 45 -35.99 -9.00 37.24
C THR A 45 -34.78 -9.26 36.36
N ASN A 46 -33.79 -9.95 36.93
CA ASN A 46 -32.71 -10.60 36.19
C ASN A 46 -33.31 -11.57 35.17
N PHE A 47 -33.35 -11.18 33.89
CA PHE A 47 -33.26 -12.14 32.80
C PHE A 47 -31.79 -12.25 32.42
N ALA A 48 -31.08 -13.07 33.19
CA ALA A 48 -29.80 -13.61 32.78
C ALA A 48 -30.04 -14.46 31.53
N ILE A 49 -29.74 -13.90 30.36
CA ILE A 49 -29.28 -14.72 29.25
C ILE A 49 -27.82 -15.00 29.59
N GLU A 50 -27.55 -16.15 30.20
CA GLU A 50 -26.21 -16.70 30.29
C GLU A 50 -25.74 -16.96 28.85
N ILE A 51 -25.07 -15.95 28.27
CA ILE A 51 -24.13 -16.18 27.20
C ILE A 51 -22.89 -16.71 27.90
N GLU A 52 -22.66 -18.02 27.84
CA GLU A 52 -21.37 -18.57 28.22
C GLU A 52 -20.28 -17.75 27.51
N PRO A 53 -19.30 -17.19 28.26
CA PRO A 53 -18.25 -16.41 27.66
C PRO A 53 -17.39 -17.37 26.84
N THR A 54 -17.52 -17.36 25.52
CA THR A 54 -16.48 -17.87 24.63
C THR A 54 -15.21 -17.13 25.02
N SER A 55 -14.37 -17.81 25.80
CA SER A 55 -13.13 -17.31 26.35
C SER A 55 -12.37 -16.53 25.28
N ILE A 56 -12.08 -15.26 25.52
CA ILE A 56 -11.32 -14.43 24.58
C ILE A 56 -9.98 -15.14 24.33
N GLN A 57 -9.81 -15.67 23.12
CA GLN A 57 -8.65 -16.50 22.75
C GLN A 57 -7.41 -15.67 22.41
N PHE A 58 -7.40 -14.38 22.76
CA PHE A 58 -6.32 -13.46 22.47
C PHE A 58 -6.29 -12.30 23.46
N SER A 59 -5.15 -11.62 23.52
CA SER A 59 -5.00 -10.34 24.21
C SER A 59 -4.83 -9.23 23.17
N SER A 60 -5.35 -8.04 23.48
CA SER A 60 -5.20 -6.85 22.66
C SER A 60 -4.71 -5.68 23.52
N ALA A 61 -3.65 -5.00 23.09
CA ALA A 61 -3.10 -3.85 23.81
C ALA A 61 -2.51 -2.82 22.86
N ILE A 62 -2.60 -1.54 23.20
CA ILE A 62 -1.85 -0.49 22.51
C ILE A 62 -0.36 -0.71 22.81
N HIS A 63 0.38 -1.06 21.77
CA HIS A 63 1.80 -1.39 21.86
C HIS A 63 2.67 -0.13 21.73
N ALA A 64 2.26 0.80 20.87
CA ALA A 64 2.93 2.09 20.70
C ALA A 64 1.91 3.15 20.25
N SER A 65 2.16 4.39 20.68
CA SER A 65 1.48 5.58 20.16
C SER A 65 2.49 6.71 19.96
N ALA A 66 2.29 7.56 18.96
CA ALA A 66 3.16 8.69 18.65
C ALA A 66 2.38 9.85 18.02
N HIS A 67 2.96 11.06 18.12
CA HIS A 67 2.40 12.31 17.58
C HIS A 67 0.95 12.55 18.05
N ASP A 68 0.75 12.65 19.37
CA ASP A 68 -0.58 12.90 19.98
C ASP A 68 -1.66 11.94 19.48
N ASP A 69 -1.38 10.63 19.53
CA ASP A 69 -2.25 9.55 19.06
C ASP A 69 -2.59 9.57 17.56
N THR A 70 -1.91 10.39 16.77
CA THR A 70 -2.00 10.34 15.29
C THR A 70 -1.56 8.98 14.77
N LEU A 71 -0.47 8.42 15.30
CA LEU A 71 -0.01 7.06 14.98
C LEU A 71 -0.28 6.14 16.16
N GLN A 72 -0.99 5.04 15.92
CA GLN A 72 -1.24 4.02 16.94
C GLN A 72 -0.95 2.62 16.39
N VAL A 73 -0.20 1.84 17.17
CA VAL A 73 0.04 0.42 16.93
C VAL A 73 -0.64 -0.37 18.03
N ARG A 74 -1.64 -1.17 17.67
CA ARG A 74 -2.33 -2.09 18.59
C ARG A 74 -1.94 -3.52 18.28
N ARG A 75 -1.37 -4.22 19.27
CA ARG A 75 -0.93 -5.61 19.14
C ARG A 75 -2.04 -6.56 19.56
N PHE A 76 -2.22 -7.61 18.77
CA PHE A 76 -3.09 -8.75 19.04
C PHE A 76 -2.22 -10.00 19.18
N THR A 77 -2.29 -10.65 20.34
CA THR A 77 -1.48 -11.83 20.67
C THR A 77 -2.40 -13.00 21.02
N PRO A 78 -2.27 -14.17 20.39
CA PRO A 78 -3.09 -15.34 20.75
C PRO A 78 -2.83 -15.78 22.19
N ALA A 79 -3.87 -16.25 22.88
CA ALA A 79 -3.81 -16.69 24.27
C ALA A 79 -3.16 -18.07 24.42
N SER A 80 -3.25 -18.92 23.40
CA SER A 80 -2.59 -20.22 23.33
C SER A 80 -1.77 -20.37 22.04
N ARG A 81 -0.73 -21.18 22.11
CA ARG A 81 0.15 -21.49 20.96
C ARG A 81 -0.45 -22.53 20.01
N ASP A 82 -1.48 -23.25 20.46
CA ASP A 82 -2.13 -24.33 19.69
C ASP A 82 -3.29 -23.83 18.82
N LEU A 83 -3.48 -22.52 18.72
CA LEU A 83 -4.49 -21.93 17.86
C LEU A 83 -4.06 -22.04 16.41
N GLU A 84 -4.92 -22.67 15.61
CA GLU A 84 -4.78 -22.69 14.17
C GLU A 84 -4.66 -21.23 13.66
N PRO A 85 -3.62 -20.88 12.89
CA PRO A 85 -3.31 -19.50 12.51
C PRO A 85 -4.51 -18.72 11.95
N PHE A 86 -5.31 -19.34 11.07
CA PHE A 86 -6.43 -18.67 10.43
C PHE A 86 -7.66 -18.57 11.35
N HIS A 87 -7.82 -19.48 12.30
CA HIS A 87 -8.80 -19.36 13.37
C HIS A 87 -8.54 -18.14 14.27
N PHE A 88 -7.27 -17.93 14.68
CA PHE A 88 -6.89 -16.74 15.47
C PHE A 88 -7.28 -15.44 14.75
N LEU A 89 -7.01 -15.37 13.46
CA LEU A 89 -7.36 -14.21 12.63
C LEU A 89 -8.89 -14.01 12.54
N SER A 90 -9.64 -15.08 12.30
CA SER A 90 -11.11 -15.01 12.26
C SER A 90 -11.70 -14.54 13.60
N SER A 91 -11.14 -14.99 14.72
CA SER A 91 -11.58 -14.62 16.06
C SER A 91 -11.28 -13.16 16.45
N THR A 92 -10.27 -12.54 15.83
CA THR A 92 -9.85 -11.16 16.16
C THR A 92 -10.56 -10.08 15.34
N LYS A 93 -11.22 -10.45 14.23
CA LYS A 93 -11.87 -9.52 13.30
C LYS A 93 -12.73 -8.46 13.99
N PHE A 94 -13.61 -8.89 14.90
CA PHE A 94 -14.52 -7.97 15.59
C PHE A 94 -13.75 -6.99 16.50
N ALA A 95 -12.71 -7.44 17.20
CA ALA A 95 -11.89 -6.58 18.03
C ALA A 95 -11.02 -5.61 17.20
N VAL A 96 -10.62 -6.02 15.99
CA VAL A 96 -9.97 -5.12 15.03
C VAL A 96 -10.97 -4.08 14.52
N LEU A 97 -12.20 -4.46 14.17
CA LEU A 97 -13.26 -3.52 13.78
C LEU A 97 -13.51 -2.48 14.88
N GLN A 98 -13.69 -2.92 16.13
CA GLN A 98 -13.86 -2.00 17.26
C GLN A 98 -12.65 -1.08 17.44
N ALA A 99 -11.42 -1.60 17.24
CA ALA A 99 -10.21 -0.78 17.31
C ALA A 99 -10.18 0.29 16.21
N VAL A 100 -10.61 -0.07 15.01
CA VAL A 100 -10.75 0.86 13.88
C VAL A 100 -11.86 1.88 14.17
N GLU A 101 -13.04 1.45 14.58
CA GLU A 101 -14.19 2.31 14.94
C GLU A 101 -13.81 3.33 16.02
N MET A 102 -13.17 2.90 17.10
CA MET A 102 -12.65 3.82 18.12
C MET A 102 -11.67 4.86 17.54
N ARG A 103 -10.91 4.54 16.49
CA ARG A 103 -10.01 5.52 15.84
C ARG A 103 -10.79 6.53 15.01
N PHE A 104 -11.88 6.10 14.37
CA PHE A 104 -12.81 7.02 13.71
C PHE A 104 -13.50 7.93 14.74
N ASP A 105 -13.96 7.41 15.88
CA ASP A 105 -14.70 8.17 16.90
C ASP A 105 -13.82 9.04 17.79
N SER A 106 -12.60 8.61 18.11
CA SER A 106 -11.66 9.33 19.01
C SER A 106 -11.06 10.56 18.37
N SER A 107 -11.15 10.66 17.05
CA SER A 107 -10.73 11.83 16.33
C SER A 107 -11.95 12.53 15.78
N GLU A 108 -11.83 13.83 15.67
CA GLU A 108 -12.70 14.61 14.83
C GLU A 108 -12.60 14.16 13.33
N ASN A 109 -11.66 13.26 12.97
CA ASN A 109 -11.32 12.83 11.62
C ASN A 109 -11.85 11.44 11.23
N ASN A 110 -12.76 11.41 10.26
CA ASN A 110 -13.39 10.19 9.76
C ASN A 110 -12.52 9.41 8.75
N SER A 111 -11.20 9.42 8.85
CA SER A 111 -10.33 8.70 7.91
C SER A 111 -9.03 8.25 8.57
N ILE A 112 -8.66 7.00 8.31
CA ILE A 112 -7.43 6.39 8.83
C ILE A 112 -6.69 5.67 7.71
N ARG A 113 -5.36 5.66 7.76
CA ARG A 113 -4.57 4.67 7.02
C ARG A 113 -4.25 3.50 7.92
N ALA A 114 -4.59 2.30 7.49
CA ALA A 114 -4.45 1.09 8.28
C ALA A 114 -3.70 -0.03 7.54
N GLN A 115 -2.91 -0.79 8.28
CA GLN A 115 -2.13 -1.92 7.80
C GLN A 115 -2.01 -2.98 8.90
N LEU A 116 -2.02 -4.26 8.51
CA LEU A 116 -1.66 -5.37 9.39
C LEU A 116 -0.20 -5.79 9.17
N LYS A 117 0.52 -5.97 10.28
CA LYS A 117 1.89 -6.52 10.30
C LYS A 117 1.93 -7.76 11.17
N PHE A 118 2.37 -8.86 10.60
CA PHE A 118 2.39 -10.16 11.25
C PHE A 118 3.81 -10.54 11.64
N ASN A 119 3.96 -11.08 12.84
CA ASN A 119 5.13 -11.84 13.25
C ASN A 119 4.73 -13.32 13.27
N ILE A 120 5.30 -14.10 12.35
CA ILE A 120 4.89 -15.49 12.09
C ILE A 120 6.08 -16.41 12.29
N ARG A 121 5.87 -17.47 13.06
CA ARG A 121 6.86 -18.53 13.21
C ARG A 121 6.71 -19.52 12.07
N MET A 122 7.76 -19.66 11.28
CA MET A 122 7.85 -20.64 10.21
C MET A 122 8.81 -21.74 10.59
N VAL A 123 8.48 -22.98 10.23
CA VAL A 123 9.34 -24.15 10.41
C VAL A 123 9.59 -24.83 9.09
N ARG A 124 10.79 -25.37 8.91
CA ARG A 124 11.14 -26.21 7.77
C ARG A 124 11.11 -27.65 8.22
N ILE A 125 10.27 -28.47 7.57
CA ILE A 125 10.12 -29.90 7.90
C ILE A 125 10.80 -30.74 6.82
N LYS A 126 11.63 -31.70 7.25
CA LYS A 126 12.19 -32.74 6.39
C LYS A 126 12.07 -34.07 7.12
N GLU A 127 11.57 -35.10 6.44
CA GLU A 127 11.41 -36.46 7.03
C GLU A 127 10.66 -36.47 8.38
N ALA A 128 9.60 -35.67 8.48
CA ALA A 128 8.79 -35.48 9.69
C ALA A 128 9.54 -34.89 10.92
N ALA A 129 10.75 -34.35 10.72
CA ALA A 129 11.48 -33.60 11.73
C ALA A 129 11.59 -32.12 11.35
N VAL A 130 11.46 -31.23 12.35
CA VAL A 130 11.74 -29.80 12.20
C VAL A 130 13.24 -29.62 12.13
N ILE A 131 13.74 -29.16 10.97
CA ILE A 131 15.18 -28.95 10.73
C ILE A 131 15.60 -27.50 10.91
N ASN A 132 14.67 -26.55 10.79
CA ASN A 132 14.91 -25.14 11.05
C ASN A 132 13.61 -24.46 11.49
N ALA A 133 13.73 -23.40 12.30
CA ALA A 133 12.60 -22.59 12.77
C ALA A 133 13.04 -21.12 12.85
N GLU A 134 12.27 -20.23 12.23
CA GLU A 134 12.57 -18.80 12.17
C GLU A 134 11.29 -17.97 12.28
N ASP A 135 11.37 -16.84 12.99
CA ASP A 135 10.31 -15.85 13.03
C ASP A 135 10.49 -14.88 11.85
N LYS A 136 9.41 -14.69 11.08
CA LYS A 136 9.36 -13.80 9.92
C LYS A 136 8.36 -12.69 10.12
N TRP A 137 8.72 -11.53 9.56
CA TRP A 137 7.89 -10.34 9.54
C TRP A 137 7.21 -10.19 8.18
N ILE A 138 5.89 -10.11 8.18
CA ILE A 138 5.10 -9.88 6.97
C ILE A 138 4.25 -8.63 7.19
N ALA A 139 4.53 -7.56 6.44
CA ALA A 139 3.68 -6.37 6.41
C ALA A 139 2.75 -6.44 5.19
N CYS A 140 1.44 -6.28 5.36
CA CYS A 140 0.47 -6.16 4.25
C CYS A 140 0.47 -4.75 3.65
N GLY A 141 -0.46 -4.37 2.78
CA GLY A 141 -0.57 -3.02 2.20
C GLY A 141 -1.03 -1.99 3.22
N LEU A 142 -0.43 -0.78 3.17
CA LEU A 142 -0.93 0.38 3.92
C LEU A 142 -2.00 1.07 3.08
N GLU A 143 -3.25 0.89 3.48
CA GLU A 143 -4.41 1.33 2.72
C GLU A 143 -5.19 2.42 3.46
N LEU A 144 -5.86 3.29 2.71
CA LEU A 144 -6.75 4.32 3.26
C LEU A 144 -8.12 3.70 3.57
N LEU A 145 -8.47 3.61 4.85
CA LEU A 145 -9.81 3.32 5.32
C LEU A 145 -10.51 4.65 5.61
N SER A 146 -11.45 5.01 4.74
CA SER A 146 -12.16 6.28 4.85
C SER A 146 -13.61 6.13 5.30
N ASP A 147 -14.11 4.90 5.44
CA ASP A 147 -15.42 4.56 6.00
C ASP A 147 -15.36 3.18 6.65
N LEU A 148 -16.09 3.02 7.76
CA LEU A 148 -16.22 1.74 8.45
C LEU A 148 -16.94 0.69 7.60
N ARG A 149 -17.79 1.09 6.65
CA ARG A 149 -18.43 0.18 5.68
C ARG A 149 -17.42 -0.55 4.79
N ASP A 150 -16.27 0.08 4.54
CA ASP A 150 -15.20 -0.51 3.73
C ASP A 150 -14.31 -1.46 4.53
N PHE A 151 -14.51 -1.57 5.86
CA PHE A 151 -13.72 -2.44 6.73
C PHE A 151 -13.70 -3.88 6.24
N GLU A 152 -14.84 -4.41 5.80
CA GLU A 152 -14.95 -5.78 5.31
C GLU A 152 -14.06 -6.05 4.10
N LEU A 153 -14.07 -5.13 3.12
CA LEU A 153 -13.23 -5.22 1.93
C LEU A 153 -11.76 -5.08 2.28
N TRP A 154 -11.42 -4.10 3.11
CA TRP A 154 -10.04 -3.90 3.57
C TRP A 154 -9.52 -5.12 4.34
N TRP A 155 -10.31 -5.67 5.26
CA TRP A 155 -9.98 -6.86 6.04
C TRP A 155 -9.63 -8.01 5.09
N LEU A 156 -10.52 -8.32 4.13
CA LEU A 156 -10.29 -9.36 3.11
C LEU A 156 -9.03 -9.12 2.28
N GLN A 157 -8.75 -7.86 1.89
CA GLN A 157 -7.53 -7.51 1.15
C GLN A 157 -6.26 -7.80 1.97
N GLN A 158 -6.24 -7.48 3.27
CA GLN A 158 -5.10 -7.77 4.14
C GLN A 158 -4.83 -9.29 4.24
N PHE A 159 -5.87 -10.13 4.29
CA PHE A 159 -5.70 -11.61 4.29
C PHE A 159 -5.22 -12.13 2.96
N SER A 160 -5.83 -11.70 1.85
CA SER A 160 -5.43 -12.15 0.53
C SER A 160 -3.95 -11.83 0.26
N GLU A 161 -3.48 -10.67 0.73
CA GLU A 161 -2.07 -10.31 0.62
C GLU A 161 -1.16 -11.15 1.54
N LEU A 162 -1.60 -11.43 2.77
CA LEU A 162 -0.89 -12.30 3.70
C LEU A 162 -0.72 -13.72 3.10
N GLU A 163 -1.81 -14.32 2.62
CA GLU A 163 -1.83 -15.63 1.97
C GLU A 163 -0.87 -15.65 0.78
N ARG A 164 -0.97 -14.66 -0.13
CA ARG A 164 -0.08 -14.53 -1.28
C ARG A 164 1.40 -14.46 -0.87
N LYS A 165 1.72 -13.76 0.22
CA LYS A 165 3.09 -13.65 0.73
C LYS A 165 3.58 -14.95 1.36
N ILE A 166 2.72 -15.66 2.09
CA ILE A 166 3.03 -16.99 2.63
C ILE A 166 3.24 -17.99 1.49
N ASP A 167 2.39 -18.00 0.48
CA ASP A 167 2.50 -18.89 -0.68
C ASP A 167 3.78 -18.65 -1.47
N ALA A 168 4.24 -17.40 -1.58
CA ALA A 168 5.52 -17.10 -2.19
C ALA A 168 6.69 -17.73 -1.40
N TYR A 169 6.62 -17.80 -0.07
CA TYR A 169 7.61 -18.53 0.73
C TYR A 169 7.54 -20.03 0.47
N ASN A 170 6.34 -20.61 0.41
CA ASN A 170 6.11 -22.04 0.21
C ASN A 170 6.55 -22.50 -1.20
N SER A 171 6.23 -21.73 -2.23
CA SER A 171 6.38 -22.11 -3.65
C SER A 171 7.82 -22.04 -4.15
N ASN A 172 8.71 -21.28 -3.50
CA ASN A 172 10.12 -21.15 -3.89
C ASN A 172 10.99 -22.36 -3.51
N GLY A 173 10.41 -23.55 -3.34
CA GLY A 173 11.14 -24.81 -3.08
C GLY A 173 11.84 -24.89 -1.72
N SER A 174 11.52 -23.96 -0.81
CA SER A 174 12.23 -23.75 0.44
C SER A 174 11.75 -24.68 1.56
N GLY A 175 10.56 -25.28 1.44
CA GLY A 175 10.00 -26.25 2.40
C GLY A 175 9.60 -25.65 3.74
N TRP A 176 9.42 -24.32 3.82
CA TRP A 176 8.88 -23.66 4.99
C TRP A 176 7.36 -23.87 5.07
N ILE A 177 6.86 -24.05 6.29
CA ILE A 177 5.44 -24.05 6.61
C ILE A 177 5.21 -23.10 7.77
N VAL A 178 3.99 -22.55 7.86
CA VAL A 178 3.58 -21.73 9.01
C VAL A 178 3.29 -22.66 10.18
N GLU A 179 3.98 -22.46 11.30
CA GLU A 179 3.72 -23.17 12.56
C GLU A 179 2.66 -22.41 13.37
N GLN A 180 2.87 -21.10 13.58
CA GLN A 180 1.96 -20.26 14.36
C GLN A 180 2.14 -18.78 14.02
N ILE A 181 1.11 -17.98 14.29
CA ILE A 181 1.21 -16.52 14.34
C ILE A 181 1.56 -16.14 15.77
N ASN A 182 2.73 -15.53 15.98
CA ASN A 182 3.17 -15.12 17.32
C ASN A 182 2.33 -13.94 17.82
N TYR A 183 2.07 -12.97 16.95
CA TYR A 183 1.17 -11.84 17.14
C TYR A 183 1.01 -11.09 15.81
N PHE A 184 0.04 -10.18 15.74
CA PHE A 184 -0.01 -9.18 14.69
C PHE A 184 -0.27 -7.79 15.26
N ASP A 185 0.24 -6.79 14.57
CA ASP A 185 0.09 -5.38 14.89
C ASP A 185 -0.86 -4.73 13.89
N LEU A 186 -1.94 -4.14 14.39
CA LEU A 186 -2.75 -3.15 13.67
C LEU A 186 -2.04 -1.81 13.76
N CYS A 187 -1.41 -1.40 12.66
CA CYS A 187 -0.85 -0.06 12.52
C CYS A 187 -1.92 0.86 11.93
N SER A 188 -2.28 1.92 12.64
CA SER A 188 -3.27 2.92 12.20
C SER A 188 -2.70 4.33 12.32
N ALA A 189 -2.89 5.13 11.28
CA ALA A 189 -2.53 6.54 11.25
C ALA A 189 -3.80 7.36 10.98
N LEU A 190 -4.09 8.36 11.81
CA LEU A 190 -5.12 9.35 11.46
C LEU A 190 -4.66 10.12 10.23
N THR A 191 -5.59 10.39 9.32
CA THR A 191 -5.34 11.21 8.14
C THR A 191 -6.40 12.28 8.00
N ASP A 192 -6.13 13.28 7.17
CA ASP A 192 -7.07 14.36 6.93
C ASP A 192 -8.43 13.88 6.39
N ARG A 193 -9.47 14.68 6.59
CA ARG A 193 -10.89 14.41 6.24
C ARG A 193 -11.17 14.43 4.73
N ILE A 194 -10.42 13.67 3.95
CA ILE A 194 -10.50 13.66 2.48
C ILE A 194 -11.94 13.48 1.98
N ARG A 195 -12.75 12.63 2.62
CA ARG A 195 -14.17 12.42 2.23
C ARG A 195 -15.05 13.67 2.33
N TYR A 196 -14.74 14.58 3.24
CA TYR A 196 -15.51 15.80 3.47
C TYR A 196 -14.99 16.98 2.67
N TYR A 197 -13.94 16.79 1.87
CA TYR A 197 -13.46 17.87 1.01
C TYR A 197 -14.50 18.18 -0.04
N ARG A 198 -14.79 19.48 -0.19
CA ARG A 198 -15.79 20.02 -1.11
C ARG A 198 -15.19 21.17 -1.89
N GLY A 199 -15.70 21.36 -3.11
CA GLY A 199 -15.40 22.56 -3.87
C GLY A 199 -16.44 23.63 -3.59
N ARG A 200 -16.05 24.70 -2.88
CA ARG A 200 -16.93 25.84 -2.56
C ARG A 200 -16.44 27.20 -3.11
N CYS A 201 -15.32 27.20 -3.83
CA CYS A 201 -14.77 28.44 -4.35
C CYS A 201 -15.52 28.91 -5.61
N ALA A 202 -16.00 30.16 -5.60
CA ALA A 202 -16.60 30.82 -6.77
C ALA A 202 -15.55 31.29 -7.78
N ASN A 203 -14.47 31.91 -7.29
CA ASN A 203 -13.37 32.45 -8.10
C ASN A 203 -12.06 31.75 -7.73
N PHE A 204 -11.76 30.64 -8.40
CA PHE A 204 -10.53 29.89 -8.15
C PHE A 204 -9.49 30.17 -9.25
N THR A 205 -8.25 30.46 -8.84
CA THR A 205 -7.11 30.60 -9.77
C THR A 205 -6.20 29.39 -9.62
N LEU A 206 -5.90 28.72 -10.73
CA LEU A 206 -4.98 27.57 -10.71
C LEU A 206 -3.57 28.01 -10.28
N PRO A 207 -2.87 27.21 -9.46
CA PRO A 207 -1.43 27.36 -9.24
C PRO A 207 -0.67 27.40 -10.58
N ASN A 208 0.35 28.25 -10.68
CA ASN A 208 1.10 28.47 -11.91
C ASN A 208 1.67 27.16 -12.50
N GLN A 209 2.18 26.29 -11.62
CA GLN A 209 2.72 24.98 -11.98
C GLN A 209 1.69 24.10 -12.69
N LEU A 210 0.43 24.12 -12.23
CA LEU A 210 -0.67 23.39 -12.86
C LEU A 210 -1.15 24.07 -14.15
N ALA A 211 -1.25 25.40 -14.16
CA ALA A 211 -1.68 26.17 -15.31
C ALA A 211 -0.77 25.93 -16.53
N VAL A 212 0.55 25.89 -16.31
CA VAL A 212 1.56 25.65 -17.37
C VAL A 212 1.42 24.27 -17.99
N LYS A 213 1.00 23.25 -17.22
CA LYS A 213 0.84 21.88 -17.74
C LYS A 213 -0.25 21.76 -18.80
N LYS A 214 -1.21 22.70 -18.85
CA LYS A 214 -2.38 22.63 -19.75
C LYS A 214 -3.03 21.24 -19.72
N ALA A 215 -3.17 20.71 -18.50
CA ALA A 215 -3.71 19.39 -18.18
C ALA A 215 -5.05 19.48 -17.46
N ILE A 216 -5.43 20.68 -17.03
CA ILE A 216 -6.59 20.96 -16.18
C ILE A 216 -7.48 21.97 -16.91
N ILE A 217 -8.80 21.77 -16.84
CA ILE A 217 -9.80 22.78 -17.17
C ILE A 217 -10.36 23.29 -15.84
N ASN A 218 -10.26 24.61 -15.64
CA ASN A 218 -10.78 25.31 -14.47
C ASN A 218 -12.18 25.84 -14.80
N PRO A 219 -13.26 25.14 -14.39
CA PRO A 219 -14.62 25.55 -14.74
C PRO A 219 -15.07 26.81 -13.95
N PRO A 220 -16.17 27.47 -14.37
CA PRO A 220 -16.80 28.49 -13.56
C PRO A 220 -17.42 27.90 -12.29
N SER A 221 -17.68 28.76 -11.32
CA SER A 221 -18.43 28.42 -10.11
C SER A 221 -19.12 29.66 -9.57
N ASP A 222 -20.32 29.47 -9.03
CA ASP A 222 -21.04 30.46 -8.21
C ASP A 222 -20.81 30.23 -6.71
N GLY A 223 -19.89 29.33 -6.37
CA GLY A 223 -19.56 28.94 -5.01
C GLY A 223 -20.02 27.53 -4.65
N ASN A 224 -21.01 26.92 -5.32
CA ASN A 224 -21.44 25.57 -4.95
C ASN A 224 -21.44 24.57 -6.12
N ASN A 225 -21.37 25.07 -7.35
CA ASN A 225 -21.62 24.28 -8.56
C ASN A 225 -20.36 23.85 -9.33
N CYS A 226 -19.15 24.11 -8.80
CA CYS A 226 -17.91 23.76 -9.50
C CYS A 226 -17.80 22.27 -9.83
N PHE A 227 -18.38 21.38 -9.02
CA PHE A 227 -18.40 19.94 -9.31
C PHE A 227 -19.13 19.61 -10.62
N LEU A 228 -20.36 20.12 -10.77
CA LEU A 228 -21.18 19.92 -11.96
C LEU A 228 -20.42 20.43 -13.20
N PHE A 229 -19.94 21.67 -13.15
CA PHE A 229 -19.22 22.26 -14.28
C PHE A 229 -17.89 21.57 -14.59
N ALA A 230 -17.18 21.03 -13.59
CA ALA A 230 -15.99 20.19 -13.82
C ALA A 230 -16.37 18.93 -14.62
N CYS A 231 -17.41 18.22 -14.21
CA CYS A 231 -17.87 17.04 -14.92
C CYS A 231 -18.29 17.36 -16.37
N LEU A 232 -19.08 18.43 -16.56
CA LEU A 232 -19.50 18.87 -17.90
C LEU A 232 -18.32 19.33 -18.77
N ALA A 233 -17.32 19.99 -18.19
CA ALA A 233 -16.10 20.39 -18.88
C ALA A 233 -15.31 19.19 -19.41
N TYR A 234 -15.28 18.09 -18.67
CA TYR A 234 -14.65 16.86 -19.13
C TYR A 234 -15.49 16.13 -20.19
N LEU A 235 -16.79 15.97 -19.95
CA LEU A 235 -17.70 15.29 -20.87
C LEU A 235 -17.73 15.96 -22.26
N HIS A 236 -17.72 17.29 -22.28
CA HIS A 236 -17.79 18.11 -23.49
C HIS A 236 -16.46 18.78 -23.85
N ILE A 237 -15.33 18.17 -23.46
CA ILE A 237 -13.98 18.71 -23.71
C ILE A 237 -13.68 19.02 -25.19
N ARG A 238 -14.37 18.34 -26.12
CA ARG A 238 -14.21 18.53 -27.57
C ARG A 238 -15.14 19.60 -28.16
N ASP A 239 -16.07 20.15 -27.36
CA ASP A 239 -16.96 21.21 -27.82
C ASP A 239 -16.18 22.53 -27.99
N PRO A 240 -16.33 23.25 -29.12
CA PRO A 240 -15.61 24.50 -29.35
C PRO A 240 -15.87 25.59 -28.30
N GLY A 241 -17.05 25.62 -27.70
CA GLY A 241 -17.41 26.53 -26.62
C GLY A 241 -16.60 26.24 -25.35
N VAL A 242 -16.52 24.97 -24.95
CA VAL A 242 -15.69 24.55 -23.80
C VAL A 242 -14.22 24.84 -24.07
N MET A 243 -13.70 24.51 -25.26
CA MET A 243 -12.30 24.75 -25.60
C MET A 243 -11.88 26.23 -25.57
N LYS A 244 -12.79 27.15 -25.95
CA LYS A 244 -12.49 28.59 -26.02
C LYS A 244 -12.92 29.37 -24.78
N SER A 245 -13.93 28.88 -24.05
CA SER A 245 -14.65 29.66 -23.04
C SER A 245 -15.09 28.78 -21.86
N CYS A 246 -14.24 27.84 -21.45
CA CYS A 246 -14.49 26.97 -20.30
C CYS A 246 -14.74 27.71 -18.97
N HIS A 247 -14.35 28.98 -18.82
CA HIS A 247 -14.56 29.76 -17.60
C HIS A 247 -15.93 30.47 -17.54
N ARG A 248 -16.83 30.27 -18.53
CA ARG A 248 -18.13 30.95 -18.60
C ARG A 248 -19.27 30.00 -18.25
N LEU A 249 -20.15 30.40 -17.34
CA LEU A 249 -21.37 29.63 -16.98
C LEU A 249 -22.24 29.33 -18.21
N THR A 250 -22.42 30.31 -19.10
CA THR A 250 -23.23 30.18 -20.32
C THR A 250 -22.72 29.12 -21.29
N THR A 251 -21.47 28.68 -21.17
CA THR A 251 -20.90 27.62 -22.02
C THR A 251 -21.60 26.29 -21.76
N TYR A 252 -22.05 26.06 -20.53
CA TYR A 252 -22.58 24.77 -20.07
C TYR A 252 -24.10 24.69 -20.01
N SER A 253 -24.80 25.78 -20.32
CA SER A 253 -26.24 25.93 -20.07
C SER A 253 -27.14 24.87 -20.72
N ARG A 254 -26.66 24.19 -21.76
CA ARG A 254 -27.42 23.15 -22.49
C ARG A 254 -27.28 21.75 -21.90
N TRP A 255 -26.36 21.56 -20.95
CA TRP A 255 -26.00 20.26 -20.38
C TRP A 255 -26.20 20.21 -18.86
N LEU A 256 -26.88 21.19 -18.27
CA LEU A 256 -27.05 21.28 -16.82
C LEU A 256 -27.78 20.05 -16.24
N ASP A 257 -28.64 19.43 -17.04
CA ASP A 257 -29.44 18.26 -16.64
C ASP A 257 -28.77 16.91 -17.00
N GLU A 258 -27.54 16.89 -17.53
CA GLU A 258 -26.87 15.63 -17.91
C GLU A 258 -26.39 14.81 -16.71
N ILE A 259 -26.24 15.44 -15.53
CA ILE A 259 -25.76 14.78 -14.32
C ILE A 259 -26.81 14.94 -13.24
N ASP A 260 -27.36 13.82 -12.78
CA ASP A 260 -28.34 13.79 -11.72
C ASP A 260 -27.66 13.98 -10.35
N LEU A 261 -27.86 15.15 -9.76
CA LEU A 261 -27.43 15.49 -8.40
C LEU A 261 -28.60 15.51 -7.40
N SER A 262 -29.73 14.89 -7.75
CA SER A 262 -30.91 14.82 -6.89
C SER A 262 -30.58 14.14 -5.56
N GLY A 263 -30.97 14.77 -4.45
CA GLY A 263 -30.68 14.26 -3.10
C GLY A 263 -29.28 14.56 -2.58
N ILE A 264 -28.41 15.23 -3.35
CA ILE A 264 -27.07 15.64 -2.92
C ILE A 264 -27.11 17.06 -2.34
N ALA A 265 -26.56 17.23 -1.14
CA ALA A 265 -26.42 18.54 -0.51
C ALA A 265 -25.19 19.27 -1.08
N LEU A 266 -25.42 20.34 -1.85
CA LEU A 266 -24.35 21.18 -2.39
C LEU A 266 -23.68 22.02 -1.28
N PRO A 267 -22.36 22.27 -1.34
CA PRO A 267 -21.41 21.82 -2.37
C PRO A 267 -21.10 20.32 -2.26
N VAL A 268 -20.84 19.68 -3.41
CA VAL A 268 -20.56 18.23 -3.50
C VAL A 268 -19.25 17.89 -2.79
N ALA A 269 -19.34 16.93 -1.87
CA ALA A 269 -18.21 16.31 -1.18
C ALA A 269 -17.72 15.05 -1.89
N ILE A 270 -16.51 14.59 -1.56
CA ILE A 270 -15.99 13.31 -2.07
C ILE A 270 -16.86 12.12 -1.61
N SER A 271 -17.47 12.19 -0.42
CA SER A 271 -18.41 11.18 0.08
C SER A 271 -19.68 11.05 -0.75
N ASP A 272 -20.08 12.10 -1.46
CA ASP A 272 -21.31 12.12 -2.23
C ASP A 272 -21.16 11.40 -3.58
N LEU A 273 -19.92 11.14 -4.00
CA LEU A 273 -19.62 10.53 -5.29
C LEU A 273 -20.18 9.12 -5.44
N ASP A 274 -20.30 8.37 -4.34
CA ASP A 274 -20.94 7.04 -4.37
C ASP A 274 -22.41 7.14 -4.78
N VAL A 275 -23.15 8.06 -4.16
CA VAL A 275 -24.58 8.30 -4.47
C VAL A 275 -24.73 8.87 -5.88
N ILE A 276 -23.82 9.77 -6.30
CA ILE A 276 -23.84 10.31 -7.67
C ILE A 276 -23.56 9.20 -8.68
N GLU A 277 -22.63 8.29 -8.41
CA GLU A 277 -22.38 7.11 -9.26
C GLU A 277 -23.60 6.18 -9.30
N GLU A 278 -24.34 6.03 -8.21
CA GLU A 278 -25.60 5.26 -8.20
C GLU A 278 -26.69 5.91 -9.05
N ASN A 279 -26.88 7.23 -8.93
CA ASN A 279 -27.85 8.00 -9.72
C ASN A 279 -27.47 8.05 -11.21
N ASN A 280 -26.17 8.01 -11.53
CA ASN A 280 -25.65 8.17 -12.90
C ASN A 280 -24.91 6.91 -13.37
N SER A 281 -25.66 5.93 -13.86
CA SER A 281 -25.14 4.60 -14.23
C SER A 281 -24.16 4.56 -15.40
N GLU A 282 -23.94 5.67 -16.12
CA GLU A 282 -23.02 5.77 -17.26
C GLU A 282 -21.63 6.29 -16.89
N ILE A 283 -21.47 6.88 -15.69
CA ILE A 283 -20.23 7.57 -15.28
C ILE A 283 -19.68 7.04 -13.95
N CYS A 284 -18.39 7.27 -13.76
CA CYS A 284 -17.70 7.06 -12.48
C CYS A 284 -16.48 7.99 -12.38
N PHE A 285 -15.91 8.13 -11.19
CA PHE A 285 -14.94 9.16 -10.90
C PHE A 285 -13.58 8.61 -10.46
N THR A 286 -12.52 9.19 -11.03
CA THR A 286 -11.17 9.13 -10.45
C THR A 286 -10.84 10.52 -9.96
N VAL A 287 -10.49 10.66 -8.68
CA VAL A 287 -10.21 11.97 -8.09
C VAL A 287 -8.75 12.08 -7.70
N PHE A 288 -8.16 13.22 -8.05
CA PHE A 288 -6.82 13.64 -7.67
C PHE A 288 -6.89 14.82 -6.70
N SER A 289 -5.83 14.98 -5.92
CA SER A 289 -5.47 16.20 -5.21
C SER A 289 -4.05 16.62 -5.64
N TRP A 290 -3.67 17.86 -5.33
CA TRP A 290 -2.39 18.46 -5.70
C TRP A 290 -1.70 19.05 -4.48
N GLU A 291 -0.55 18.47 -4.13
CA GLU A 291 0.32 18.91 -3.04
C GLU A 291 1.78 18.78 -3.48
N ASP A 292 2.65 19.65 -2.99
CA ASP A 292 4.10 19.61 -3.24
C ASP A 292 4.49 19.48 -4.74
N ASP A 293 3.77 20.19 -5.60
CA ASP A 293 3.94 20.15 -7.06
C ASP A 293 3.73 18.76 -7.72
N GLU A 294 3.06 17.85 -7.00
CA GLU A 294 2.66 16.53 -7.50
C GLU A 294 1.16 16.27 -7.36
N ALA A 295 0.62 15.54 -8.34
CA ALA A 295 -0.74 15.02 -8.26
C ALA A 295 -0.72 13.65 -7.58
N TYR A 296 -1.58 13.48 -6.57
CA TYR A 296 -1.81 12.20 -5.91
C TYR A 296 -3.28 11.80 -6.01
N VAL A 297 -3.52 10.49 -6.01
CA VAL A 297 -4.86 9.93 -6.17
C VAL A 297 -5.53 9.88 -4.80
N ILE A 298 -6.77 10.39 -4.72
CA ILE A 298 -7.59 10.35 -3.49
C ILE A 298 -8.80 9.43 -3.60
N ARG A 299 -9.27 9.13 -4.82
CA ARG A 299 -10.33 8.15 -5.09
C ARG A 299 -10.12 7.49 -6.44
N GLN A 300 -10.35 6.19 -6.52
CA GLN A 300 -10.46 5.42 -7.77
C GLN A 300 -11.83 4.77 -7.82
N PRO A 301 -12.40 4.55 -9.02
CA PRO A 301 -13.69 3.90 -9.14
C PRO A 301 -13.59 2.41 -8.81
N LEU A 302 -14.68 1.82 -8.33
CA LEU A 302 -14.72 0.38 -8.04
C LEU A 302 -14.58 -0.44 -9.33
N PRO A 303 -13.88 -1.60 -9.31
CA PRO A 303 -13.65 -2.40 -10.52
C PRO A 303 -14.94 -2.80 -11.24
N GLY A 304 -15.98 -3.21 -10.51
CA GLY A 304 -17.27 -3.57 -11.09
C GLY A 304 -18.01 -2.39 -11.73
N ILE A 305 -17.80 -1.17 -11.22
CA ILE A 305 -18.43 0.06 -11.70
C ILE A 305 -17.72 0.55 -12.97
N CYS A 306 -16.39 0.66 -12.94
CA CYS A 306 -15.62 1.23 -14.05
C CYS A 306 -15.45 0.31 -15.27
N ALA A 307 -15.93 -0.94 -15.20
CA ALA A 307 -15.89 -1.88 -16.31
C ALA A 307 -16.73 -1.41 -17.50
N SER A 308 -17.95 -0.92 -17.23
CA SER A 308 -18.91 -0.47 -18.25
C SER A 308 -19.10 1.05 -18.32
N ARG A 309 -18.61 1.79 -17.33
CA ARG A 309 -18.84 3.24 -17.19
C ARG A 309 -17.68 4.09 -17.68
N LYS A 310 -18.00 5.28 -18.16
CA LYS A 310 -17.02 6.30 -18.54
C LYS A 310 -16.41 6.90 -17.28
N VAL A 311 -15.09 6.85 -17.17
CA VAL A 311 -14.37 7.48 -16.06
C VAL A 311 -14.20 8.97 -16.34
N ILE A 312 -14.55 9.79 -15.36
CA ILE A 312 -14.34 11.24 -15.31
C ILE A 312 -13.21 11.53 -14.32
N PRO A 313 -12.00 11.87 -14.80
CA PRO A 313 -10.89 12.27 -13.96
C PRO A 313 -11.08 13.72 -13.47
N LEU A 314 -11.17 13.89 -12.16
CA LEU A 314 -11.37 15.17 -11.48
C LEU A 314 -10.15 15.53 -10.62
N LEU A 315 -9.93 16.82 -10.43
CA LEU A 315 -8.92 17.35 -9.52
C LEU A 315 -9.61 18.25 -8.50
N LEU A 316 -9.45 17.96 -7.21
CA LEU A 316 -9.89 18.82 -6.13
C LEU A 316 -8.70 19.61 -5.60
N LEU A 317 -8.73 20.92 -5.78
CA LEU A 317 -7.69 21.82 -5.29
C LEU A 317 -8.15 22.47 -3.99
N ARG A 318 -7.26 22.55 -3.00
CA ARG A 318 -7.49 23.28 -1.75
C ARG A 318 -6.74 24.60 -1.79
N ASN A 319 -7.31 25.63 -1.19
CA ASN A 319 -6.62 26.91 -1.05
C ASN A 319 -5.81 26.88 0.25
N SER A 320 -4.49 27.04 0.16
CA SER A 320 -3.57 26.93 1.30
C SER A 320 -3.57 28.14 2.23
N SER A 321 -4.45 29.12 2.02
CA SER A 321 -4.51 30.34 2.82
C SER A 321 -5.40 30.22 4.08
N THR A 322 -5.90 29.03 4.42
CA THR A 322 -6.80 28.82 5.57
C THR A 322 -6.33 27.70 6.50
N ASP A 323 -5.06 27.31 6.46
CA ASP A 323 -4.51 26.29 7.37
C ASP A 323 -4.41 26.76 8.84
N ASP A 324 -4.82 28.01 9.15
CA ASP A 324 -4.78 28.62 10.49
C ASP A 324 -6.13 29.20 11.00
N ALA A 325 -7.28 28.76 10.48
CA ALA A 325 -8.56 29.17 11.05
C ALA A 325 -9.19 28.01 11.82
N ASP A 326 -8.97 28.01 13.14
CA ASP A 326 -9.99 27.59 14.09
C ASP A 326 -11.34 28.08 13.56
N ASP A 327 -12.28 27.16 13.37
CA ASP A 327 -13.66 27.42 12.93
C ASP A 327 -14.45 28.11 14.06
N ASP A 328 -13.92 29.23 14.55
CA ASP A 328 -14.64 30.22 15.35
C ASP A 328 -15.49 31.05 14.38
N GLY A 329 -16.64 30.49 14.02
CA GLY A 329 -17.82 31.04 13.33
C GLY A 329 -17.92 32.56 13.06
N GLY A 330 -16.95 33.14 12.35
CA GLY A 330 -16.83 34.59 12.21
C GLY A 330 -15.75 35.05 11.23
N GLY A 331 -15.67 34.45 10.05
CA GLY A 331 -14.79 34.88 8.96
C GLY A 331 -15.49 34.79 7.60
N ASP A 332 -15.40 35.88 6.82
CA ASP A 332 -16.02 36.16 5.51
C ASP A 332 -16.59 34.93 4.74
N GLU A 333 -17.91 34.93 4.54
CA GLU A 333 -18.76 33.82 4.08
C GLU A 333 -18.47 33.32 2.65
N ASN A 334 -17.46 33.89 1.97
CA ASN A 334 -17.22 33.77 0.53
C ASN A 334 -15.91 33.07 0.11
N CYS A 335 -15.09 32.54 1.03
CA CYS A 335 -13.90 31.76 0.66
C CYS A 335 -13.96 30.32 1.20
N GLY A 336 -14.77 29.48 0.56
CA GLY A 336 -14.81 28.05 0.85
C GLY A 336 -13.59 27.29 0.29
N THR A 337 -13.12 26.34 1.10
CA THR A 337 -11.78 25.72 1.19
C THR A 337 -11.34 24.77 0.05
N GLY A 338 -11.93 24.87 -1.14
CA GLY A 338 -11.48 24.12 -2.31
C GLY A 338 -12.26 24.36 -3.60
N HIS A 339 -11.80 23.80 -4.71
CA HIS A 339 -12.42 23.93 -6.05
C HIS A 339 -12.25 22.66 -6.89
N TRP A 340 -13.35 22.24 -7.52
CA TRP A 340 -13.37 21.09 -8.43
C TRP A 340 -12.97 21.51 -9.84
N CYS A 341 -12.00 20.80 -10.42
CA CYS A 341 -11.52 20.99 -11.78
C CYS A 341 -11.60 19.68 -12.59
N ALA A 342 -11.69 19.80 -13.91
CA ALA A 342 -11.58 18.66 -14.81
C ALA A 342 -10.13 18.39 -15.18
N VAL A 343 -9.70 17.12 -15.13
CA VAL A 343 -8.40 16.71 -15.67
C VAL A 343 -8.59 16.38 -17.15
N SER A 344 -8.23 17.33 -18.00
CA SER A 344 -8.38 17.22 -19.46
C SER A 344 -7.30 16.35 -20.11
N ASN A 345 -6.15 16.21 -19.48
CA ASN A 345 -5.06 15.38 -19.99
C ASN A 345 -4.25 14.74 -18.86
N LEU A 346 -4.52 13.46 -18.61
CA LEU A 346 -3.88 12.69 -17.56
C LEU A 346 -2.37 12.53 -17.77
N ASP A 347 -1.94 12.31 -19.02
CA ASP A 347 -0.53 12.16 -19.36
C ASP A 347 0.28 13.40 -18.99
N ARG A 348 -0.25 14.60 -19.27
CA ARG A 348 0.42 15.87 -18.93
C ARG A 348 0.44 16.11 -17.42
N LEU A 349 -0.60 15.69 -16.71
CA LEU A 349 -0.67 15.85 -15.26
C LEU A 349 0.39 14.99 -14.55
N LEU A 350 0.51 13.72 -14.93
CA LEU A 350 1.27 12.71 -14.19
C LEU A 350 2.71 12.48 -14.67
N ASN A 351 3.08 12.88 -15.89
CA ASN A 351 4.46 12.73 -16.41
C ASN A 351 5.49 13.70 -15.79
N SER A 352 5.21 14.27 -14.62
CA SER A 352 6.13 15.14 -13.87
C SER A 352 6.94 14.40 -12.81
N LYS A 353 6.60 13.14 -12.51
CA LYS A 353 7.34 12.32 -11.54
C LYS A 353 8.74 11.99 -12.05
N LYS A 354 9.74 12.12 -11.17
CA LYS A 354 11.14 11.78 -11.47
C LYS A 354 11.22 10.34 -12.01
N GLY A 355 11.75 10.18 -13.23
CA GLY A 355 11.96 8.86 -13.87
C GLY A 355 10.84 8.36 -14.78
N LEU A 356 9.65 8.98 -14.78
CA LEU A 356 8.53 8.60 -15.65
C LEU A 356 8.19 9.74 -16.60
N ARG A 357 8.79 9.71 -17.80
CA ARG A 357 8.49 10.66 -18.88
C ARG A 357 7.80 9.95 -20.03
N ASN A 358 6.92 10.66 -20.73
CA ASN A 358 6.24 10.21 -21.94
C ASN A 358 5.47 8.88 -21.74
N ARG A 359 4.83 8.71 -20.58
CA ARG A 359 3.95 7.57 -20.31
C ARG A 359 2.50 7.89 -20.67
N LYS A 360 1.78 6.85 -21.05
CA LYS A 360 0.33 6.83 -21.20
C LYS A 360 -0.30 6.32 -19.93
N TRP A 361 -1.23 7.06 -19.36
CA TRP A 361 -1.81 6.72 -18.06
C TRP A 361 -3.24 6.21 -18.21
N CYS A 362 -3.53 5.10 -17.52
CA CYS A 362 -4.90 4.60 -17.45
C CYS A 362 -5.73 5.43 -16.46
N GLU A 363 -6.90 5.89 -16.89
CA GLU A 363 -7.83 6.66 -16.07
C GLU A 363 -8.45 5.88 -14.91
N LYS A 364 -8.48 4.54 -15.01
CA LYS A 364 -9.07 3.62 -14.01
C LYS A 364 -8.07 3.26 -12.91
N CYS A 365 -6.96 2.60 -13.27
CA CYS A 365 -5.98 2.06 -12.31
C CYS A 365 -4.76 2.97 -12.08
N ILE A 366 -4.63 4.07 -12.83
CA ILE A 366 -3.49 5.01 -12.75
C ILE A 366 -2.14 4.33 -13.00
N SER A 367 -2.13 3.27 -13.81
CA SER A 367 -0.88 2.61 -14.21
C SER A 367 -0.28 3.27 -15.45
N PRO A 368 1.06 3.41 -15.50
CA PRO A 368 1.76 3.97 -16.64
C PRO A 368 2.10 2.91 -17.71
N PHE A 369 1.90 3.26 -18.97
CA PHE A 369 2.18 2.44 -20.16
C PHE A 369 3.14 3.17 -21.09
N ARG A 370 3.85 2.43 -21.96
CA ARG A 370 4.87 3.01 -22.84
C ARG A 370 4.26 3.57 -24.13
N SER A 371 3.19 2.96 -24.62
CA SER A 371 2.49 3.39 -25.84
C SER A 371 0.98 3.48 -25.63
N GLN A 372 0.29 4.10 -26.61
CA GLN A 372 -1.17 4.16 -26.62
C GLN A 372 -1.78 2.78 -26.87
N GLU A 373 -1.13 1.93 -27.69
CA GLU A 373 -1.64 0.58 -27.94
C GLU A 373 -1.61 -0.29 -26.68
N GLU A 374 -0.54 -0.21 -25.88
CA GLU A 374 -0.44 -0.95 -24.61
C GLU A 374 -1.55 -0.54 -23.62
N LEU A 375 -1.85 0.76 -23.55
CA LEU A 375 -2.93 1.27 -22.70
C LEU A 375 -4.29 0.76 -23.18
N GLU A 376 -4.54 0.72 -24.48
CA GLU A 376 -5.82 0.24 -25.03
C GLU A 376 -6.02 -1.24 -24.74
N GLN A 377 -4.98 -2.06 -24.93
CA GLN A 377 -5.02 -3.50 -24.57
C GLN A 377 -5.27 -3.71 -23.07
N HIS A 378 -4.77 -2.80 -22.23
CA HIS A 378 -5.01 -2.87 -20.79
C HIS A 378 -6.45 -2.52 -20.40
N ARG A 379 -7.12 -1.58 -21.10
CA ARG A 379 -8.44 -1.06 -20.71
C ARG A 379 -9.50 -2.14 -20.53
N ASP A 380 -9.46 -3.18 -21.37
CA ASP A 380 -10.43 -4.28 -21.36
C ASP A 380 -10.28 -5.19 -20.13
N SER A 381 -9.07 -5.29 -19.58
CA SER A 381 -8.75 -6.15 -18.41
C SER A 381 -8.38 -5.33 -17.16
N CYS A 382 -8.60 -4.02 -17.21
CA CYS A 382 -8.20 -3.11 -16.17
C CYS A 382 -8.96 -3.40 -14.87
N ASN A 383 -8.22 -3.53 -13.77
CA ASN A 383 -8.77 -3.58 -12.42
C ASN A 383 -8.13 -2.47 -11.58
N PRO A 384 -8.86 -1.42 -11.19
CA PRO A 384 -8.34 -0.32 -10.37
C PRO A 384 -7.71 -0.75 -9.04
N GLN A 385 -8.19 -1.85 -8.46
CA GLN A 385 -7.74 -2.35 -7.16
C GLN A 385 -6.54 -3.30 -7.26
N LEU A 386 -6.25 -3.82 -8.46
CA LEU A 386 -5.07 -4.64 -8.72
C LEU A 386 -4.10 -3.82 -9.55
N LYS A 387 -2.92 -3.49 -9.00
CA LYS A 387 -1.82 -3.05 -9.86
C LYS A 387 -1.66 -4.11 -10.95
N PRO A 388 -1.60 -3.72 -12.25
CA PRO A 388 -1.47 -4.69 -13.32
C PRO A 388 -0.29 -5.57 -12.95
N ALA A 389 -0.53 -6.89 -12.94
CA ALA A 389 0.52 -7.85 -12.67
C ALA A 389 1.69 -7.45 -13.57
N ILE A 390 2.85 -7.18 -12.98
CA ILE A 390 4.07 -7.10 -13.75
C ILE A 390 4.16 -8.48 -14.39
N MET A 391 3.84 -8.56 -15.67
CA MET A 391 3.94 -9.80 -16.40
C MET A 391 5.44 -10.05 -16.48
N GLU A 392 5.95 -10.87 -15.56
CA GLU A 392 7.30 -11.41 -15.65
C GLU A 392 7.34 -12.18 -16.96
N ARG A 393 7.81 -11.52 -18.01
CA ARG A 393 8.19 -12.21 -19.22
C ARG A 393 9.39 -13.04 -18.84
N MET A 394 9.15 -14.33 -18.69
CA MET A 394 10.22 -15.31 -18.65
C MET A 394 11.13 -15.04 -19.86
N PRO A 395 12.45 -14.96 -19.68
CA PRO A 395 13.34 -14.75 -20.80
C PRO A 395 13.10 -15.85 -21.83
N ASP A 396 13.14 -15.50 -23.11
CA ASP A 396 13.07 -16.47 -24.19
C ASP A 396 14.17 -17.52 -24.00
N ALA A 397 13.98 -18.75 -24.51
CA ALA A 397 14.97 -19.84 -24.34
C ALA A 397 16.40 -19.46 -24.79
N SER A 398 16.54 -18.47 -25.67
CA SER A 398 17.81 -17.90 -26.13
C SER A 398 18.46 -16.89 -25.17
N SER A 399 17.73 -16.40 -24.17
CA SER A 399 18.12 -15.33 -23.22
C SER A 399 17.92 -15.71 -21.75
N ASN A 400 17.66 -16.99 -21.47
CA ASN A 400 17.39 -17.53 -20.13
C ASN A 400 18.61 -17.58 -19.19
N THR A 401 19.79 -17.20 -19.67
CA THR A 401 21.03 -17.21 -18.91
C THR A 401 21.49 -15.77 -18.69
N MET A 402 21.36 -15.28 -17.46
CA MET A 402 21.95 -14.00 -17.08
C MET A 402 23.41 -14.19 -16.70
N GLN A 403 24.27 -13.31 -17.20
CA GLN A 403 25.66 -13.22 -16.77
C GLN A 403 25.86 -11.85 -16.12
N PHE A 404 26.54 -11.82 -14.99
CA PHE A 404 26.96 -10.55 -14.41
C PHE A 404 27.97 -9.92 -15.38
N MET A 405 27.70 -8.71 -15.86
CA MET A 405 28.55 -8.04 -16.86
C MET A 405 29.37 -6.90 -16.28
N ALA A 406 28.93 -6.33 -15.14
CA ALA A 406 29.53 -5.15 -14.53
C ALA A 406 30.62 -5.51 -13.52
N TRP A 407 31.55 -6.39 -13.91
CA TRP A 407 32.67 -6.84 -13.06
C TRP A 407 33.55 -5.68 -12.62
N GLU A 408 33.69 -4.66 -13.46
CA GLU A 408 34.43 -3.42 -13.20
C GLU A 408 33.83 -2.57 -12.08
N LYS A 409 32.57 -2.82 -11.70
CA LYS A 409 31.88 -2.13 -10.58
C LYS A 409 31.97 -2.90 -9.27
N THR A 410 32.62 -4.06 -9.28
CA THR A 410 32.89 -4.79 -8.03
C THR A 410 34.03 -4.14 -7.28
N ILE A 411 33.99 -4.21 -5.95
CA ILE A 411 35.10 -3.77 -5.11
C ILE A 411 36.31 -4.64 -5.47
N SER A 412 37.43 -4.02 -5.86
CA SER A 412 38.66 -4.75 -6.17
C SER A 412 39.09 -5.56 -4.95
N PRO A 413 39.25 -6.89 -5.07
CA PRO A 413 39.63 -7.72 -3.95
C PRO A 413 41.07 -7.37 -3.52
N PRO A 414 41.35 -7.32 -2.20
CA PRO A 414 42.65 -6.88 -1.67
C PRO A 414 43.82 -7.82 -1.99
N PHE A 415 43.55 -9.05 -2.40
CA PHE A 415 44.50 -10.00 -2.95
C PHE A 415 43.72 -10.92 -3.91
N VAL A 416 44.40 -11.39 -4.95
CA VAL A 416 43.87 -12.40 -5.86
C VAL A 416 44.88 -13.54 -5.86
N VAL A 417 44.44 -14.72 -5.42
CA VAL A 417 45.25 -15.94 -5.49
C VAL A 417 44.81 -16.70 -6.72
N TYR A 418 45.72 -16.82 -7.68
CA TYR A 418 45.56 -17.62 -8.88
C TYR A 418 46.08 -19.02 -8.61
N ALA A 419 45.17 -19.99 -8.50
CA ALA A 419 45.51 -21.39 -8.43
C ALA A 419 45.59 -21.93 -9.87
N ASP A 420 46.80 -21.89 -10.44
CA ASP A 420 47.10 -22.46 -11.75
C ASP A 420 47.68 -23.87 -11.59
N PHE A 421 47.09 -24.85 -12.26
CA PHE A 421 47.56 -26.24 -12.24
C PHE A 421 48.78 -26.48 -13.14
N GLU A 422 49.13 -25.50 -13.99
CA GLU A 422 50.30 -25.58 -14.89
C GLU A 422 51.56 -24.90 -14.30
N ALA A 423 51.47 -24.32 -13.10
CA ALA A 423 52.58 -23.64 -12.46
C ALA A 423 53.47 -24.59 -11.62
N LEU A 424 54.76 -24.66 -11.96
CA LEU A 424 55.77 -25.35 -11.14
C LEU A 424 56.16 -24.48 -9.94
N ASN A 425 55.87 -24.95 -8.72
CA ASN A 425 56.28 -24.28 -7.48
C ASN A 425 57.74 -24.57 -7.14
N THR A 426 58.64 -23.64 -7.45
CA THR A 426 60.03 -23.69 -6.95
C THR A 426 60.09 -23.11 -5.53
N PRO A 427 60.62 -23.84 -4.52
CA PRO A 427 60.70 -23.31 -3.16
C PRO A 427 61.68 -22.13 -3.08
N LEU A 428 61.19 -20.98 -2.64
CA LEU A 428 62.02 -19.82 -2.30
C LEU A 428 62.59 -20.00 -0.89
N PHE A 429 63.89 -20.27 -0.79
CA PHE A 429 64.61 -20.25 0.48
C PHE A 429 64.85 -18.78 0.90
N ILE A 430 63.94 -18.22 1.70
CA ILE A 430 64.09 -16.87 2.27
C ILE A 430 64.74 -17.00 3.65
N SER A 431 65.86 -16.33 3.85
CA SER A 431 66.57 -16.34 5.13
C SER A 431 65.84 -15.44 6.13
N SER A 432 65.81 -15.82 7.41
CA SER A 432 65.10 -15.08 8.47
C SER A 432 65.65 -13.66 8.72
N SER A 433 66.82 -13.35 8.16
CA SER A 433 67.49 -12.05 8.18
C SER A 433 67.14 -11.12 7.02
N ASP A 434 66.31 -11.55 6.07
CA ASP A 434 65.99 -10.73 4.90
C ASP A 434 65.13 -9.51 5.30
N LYS A 435 65.61 -8.33 4.90
CA LYS A 435 64.96 -7.04 5.13
C LYS A 435 63.80 -6.89 4.14
N HIS A 436 62.59 -6.78 4.68
CA HIS A 436 61.36 -6.63 3.92
C HIS A 436 60.87 -5.19 3.96
N TRP A 437 60.28 -4.76 2.85
CA TRP A 437 59.65 -3.47 2.68
C TRP A 437 58.24 -3.50 3.29
N ASP A 438 58.08 -2.94 4.49
CA ASP A 438 56.78 -2.82 5.15
C ASP A 438 56.02 -1.61 4.58
N HIS A 439 54.76 -1.82 4.24
CA HIS A 439 53.90 -0.84 3.57
C HIS A 439 52.45 -0.96 4.06
N ASP A 440 51.68 0.10 3.92
CA ASP A 440 50.24 0.05 4.16
C ASP A 440 49.56 -0.84 3.12
N HIS A 441 48.89 -1.90 3.54
CA HIS A 441 48.23 -2.84 2.63
C HIS A 441 46.90 -2.32 2.03
N LEU A 442 46.45 -1.11 2.38
CA LEU A 442 45.30 -0.44 1.76
C LEU A 442 45.75 0.69 0.83
N SER A 443 46.70 1.53 1.24
CA SER A 443 47.18 2.66 0.42
C SER A 443 48.43 2.35 -0.42
N GLY A 444 49.18 1.29 -0.09
CA GLY A 444 50.45 0.93 -0.72
C GLY A 444 51.64 1.77 -0.28
N GLU A 445 51.45 2.72 0.66
CA GLU A 445 52.50 3.64 1.08
C GLU A 445 53.54 2.98 2.00
N TYR A 446 54.81 3.33 1.82
CA TYR A 446 55.91 2.77 2.61
C TYR A 446 55.83 3.18 4.09
N LYS A 447 55.97 2.21 5.00
CA LYS A 447 55.98 2.43 6.45
C LYS A 447 57.36 2.30 7.09
N GLY A 448 58.18 1.37 6.60
CA GLY A 448 59.52 1.16 7.16
C GLY A 448 60.16 -0.16 6.72
N ALA A 449 61.40 -0.38 7.15
CA ALA A 449 62.10 -1.65 6.92
C ALA A 449 61.89 -2.57 8.13
N ALA A 450 61.34 -3.76 7.90
CA ALA A 450 61.14 -4.78 8.93
C ALA A 450 61.84 -6.08 8.54
N CYS A 451 62.33 -6.86 9.50
CA CYS A 451 62.76 -8.22 9.19
C CYS A 451 61.54 -9.12 8.89
N ALA A 452 61.75 -10.21 8.16
CA ALA A 452 60.69 -11.10 7.70
C ALA A 452 59.78 -11.59 8.85
N SER A 453 60.37 -11.90 10.01
CA SER A 453 59.63 -12.38 11.20
C SER A 453 58.77 -11.28 11.81
N CYS A 454 59.30 -10.06 11.98
CA CYS A 454 58.55 -8.93 12.51
C CYS A 454 57.42 -8.49 11.57
N ASN A 455 57.66 -8.47 10.25
CA ASN A 455 56.62 -8.12 9.27
C ASN A 455 55.44 -9.09 9.29
N LYS A 456 55.70 -10.40 9.48
CA LYS A 456 54.64 -11.42 9.58
C LYS A 456 53.77 -11.25 10.83
N LEU A 457 54.32 -10.72 11.93
CA LEU A 457 53.59 -10.48 13.17
C LEU A 457 52.73 -9.21 13.12
N ALA A 458 53.07 -8.24 12.27
CA ALA A 458 52.33 -6.98 12.10
C ALA A 458 51.05 -7.11 11.24
N ARG A 459 50.68 -8.32 10.81
CA ARG A 459 49.54 -8.56 9.92
C ARG A 459 48.19 -8.27 10.61
N LEU A 460 47.36 -7.47 9.96
CA LEU A 460 45.95 -7.29 10.32
C LEU A 460 45.22 -8.65 10.24
N LYS A 461 44.50 -9.04 11.31
CA LYS A 461 43.62 -10.22 11.32
C LYS A 461 42.42 -9.98 10.39
N ARG A 462 42.58 -10.20 9.08
CA ARG A 462 41.47 -10.26 8.14
C ARG A 462 40.86 -11.65 8.18
N ARG A 463 39.54 -11.74 8.41
CA ARG A 463 38.79 -13.01 8.58
C ARG A 463 38.23 -13.57 7.27
N PHE A 464 38.54 -12.96 6.12
CA PHE A 464 37.97 -13.34 4.83
C PHE A 464 39.00 -13.21 3.71
N LEU A 465 39.20 -14.29 2.95
CA LEU A 465 40.14 -14.42 1.84
C LEU A 465 39.41 -14.88 0.57
N PRO A 466 39.01 -14.00 -0.37
CA PRO A 466 38.52 -14.43 -1.67
C PRO A 466 39.64 -15.14 -2.46
N ILE A 467 39.37 -16.37 -2.89
CA ILE A 467 40.24 -17.18 -3.77
C ILE A 467 39.53 -17.33 -5.11
N VAL A 468 40.22 -17.04 -6.22
CA VAL A 468 39.65 -17.11 -7.58
C VAL A 468 40.39 -18.16 -8.38
N PHE A 469 39.70 -19.25 -8.70
CA PHE A 469 40.23 -20.26 -9.62
C PHE A 469 39.98 -19.81 -11.06
N HIS A 470 41.01 -19.88 -11.89
CA HIS A 470 40.91 -19.61 -13.32
C HIS A 470 41.49 -20.80 -14.10
N ASN A 471 41.24 -20.87 -15.41
CA ASN A 471 41.80 -21.90 -16.28
C ASN A 471 41.31 -23.35 -16.02
N LEU A 472 40.02 -23.52 -15.69
CA LEU A 472 39.41 -24.81 -15.35
C LEU A 472 38.74 -25.51 -16.55
N ARG A 473 39.05 -25.10 -17.78
CA ARG A 473 38.38 -25.62 -18.99
C ARG A 473 38.80 -27.08 -19.22
N GLY A 474 37.87 -28.02 -18.98
CA GLY A 474 38.08 -29.46 -19.17
C GLY A 474 38.16 -30.28 -17.89
N TYR A 475 38.00 -29.65 -16.71
CA TYR A 475 38.02 -30.33 -15.41
C TYR A 475 36.62 -30.40 -14.78
N ASP A 476 36.29 -31.51 -14.11
CA ASP A 476 35.07 -31.65 -13.33
C ASP A 476 35.27 -31.02 -11.93
N LEU A 477 34.79 -29.79 -11.79
CA LEU A 477 34.90 -29.02 -10.56
C LEU A 477 34.16 -29.64 -9.39
N HIS A 478 33.06 -30.33 -9.64
CA HIS A 478 32.28 -30.95 -8.57
C HIS A 478 33.14 -31.98 -7.84
N LEU A 479 33.86 -32.82 -8.60
CA LEU A 479 34.73 -33.85 -8.05
C LEU A 479 35.93 -33.26 -7.28
N ILE A 480 36.55 -32.19 -7.80
CA ILE A 480 37.71 -31.53 -7.18
C ILE A 480 37.31 -30.88 -5.85
N PHE A 481 36.17 -30.19 -5.79
CA PHE A 481 35.71 -29.57 -4.55
C PHE A 481 35.24 -30.62 -3.54
N SER A 482 34.53 -31.66 -3.97
CA SER A 482 33.97 -32.65 -3.06
C SER A 482 35.01 -33.61 -2.46
N THR A 483 36.16 -33.81 -3.11
CA THR A 483 37.16 -34.81 -2.68
C THR A 483 38.50 -34.24 -2.25
N ALA A 484 38.89 -33.05 -2.71
CA ALA A 484 40.17 -32.44 -2.34
C ALA A 484 39.98 -31.32 -1.33
N LEU A 485 39.20 -30.28 -1.68
CA LEU A 485 39.06 -29.10 -0.83
C LEU A 485 38.09 -29.30 0.34
N GLY A 486 37.01 -30.07 0.16
CA GLY A 486 36.04 -30.38 1.21
C GLY A 486 36.59 -31.23 2.36
N ASP A 487 37.64 -32.01 2.10
CA ASP A 487 38.25 -32.93 3.08
C ASP A 487 39.50 -32.35 3.77
N MET A 488 39.97 -31.15 3.39
CA MET A 488 41.10 -30.49 4.04
C MET A 488 40.72 -29.97 5.42
N THR A 489 41.21 -30.63 6.46
CA THR A 489 41.03 -30.18 7.85
C THR A 489 41.84 -28.90 8.11
N GLY A 490 41.16 -27.79 8.39
CA GLY A 490 41.78 -26.51 8.75
C GLY A 490 41.72 -25.39 7.70
N TRP A 491 40.95 -25.58 6.63
CA TRP A 491 40.41 -24.46 5.85
C TRP A 491 39.31 -23.70 6.61
#